data_AF-A0A978UP13-F1
#
_entry.id   AF-A0A978UP13-F1
#
_cell.length_a   1.000
_cell.length_b   1.000
_cell.length_c   1.000
_cell.angle_alpha   90.00
_cell.angle_beta   90.00
_cell.angle_gamma   90.00
#
_symmetry.space_group_name_H-M   'P 1'
#
loop_
_entity.id
_entity.type
_entity.pdbx_description
1 polymer ?
#
loop_
_entity_poly.entity_id
_entity_poly.type
_entity_poly.pdbx_seq_one_letter_code
_entity_poly.pdbx_strand_id
1 'polypeptide(L)'
;MILIELFVSVWSRGSIVKRHNFDFKAKCSRISKPRIEARMKFFKENLSKLKTDNAEHMPGGFEVAFPSLLEMARKINLQIPDQDSPILQDIYARRRIKLSRIPRDIMQQVRTTLLYSLEGMTDLDWEKLLKLQFRDGSLLFSPSSTAFAFNEIKVQNCLKYLTSVVQRFNGGRKIPTVYPVDLFEHIWAVDRLQRLGICRIFEPEIKECMDYVYRYWTDKGICWARNTRIEDIDDTAMGFRLLRLHGYKVSAGGYAPEVPWYAGLPRVESRFYIEQYGGENDVWIGKTLYRMPYVNNNEYLELAKLDYNNCQALHRMEWDKMQKYEKKPPLPP
;
A
#
# COMPACT_ATOMS: atom_id res chain seq x y z
N MET A 1 15.51 -2.24 8.49
CA MET A 1 15.51 -0.74 8.49
C MET A 1 16.48 -0.14 7.45
N ILE A 2 17.48 -0.89 7.01
CA ILE A 2 18.56 -0.42 6.11
C ILE A 2 18.17 -0.48 4.63
N LEU A 3 17.35 -1.47 4.22
CA LEU A 3 16.67 -1.50 2.92
C LEU A 3 15.86 -0.22 2.65
N ILE A 4 15.25 0.33 3.70
CA ILE A 4 14.45 1.56 3.68
C ILE A 4 15.35 2.73 3.35
N GLU A 5 16.46 2.90 4.07
CA GLU A 5 17.39 3.98 3.81
C GLU A 5 18.14 3.81 2.48
N LEU A 6 18.42 2.59 2.01
CA LEU A 6 19.05 2.35 0.69
C LEU A 6 18.14 2.83 -0.46
N PHE A 7 16.84 2.52 -0.41
CA PHE A 7 15.90 2.96 -1.46
C PHE A 7 15.46 4.43 -1.31
N VAL A 8 15.18 4.88 -0.08
CA VAL A 8 14.76 6.25 0.23
C VAL A 8 15.93 7.22 0.03
N SER A 9 17.16 6.88 0.43
CA SER A 9 18.29 7.79 0.28
C SER A 9 18.61 8.04 -1.19
N VAL A 10 18.79 6.99 -2.01
CA VAL A 10 19.26 7.15 -3.39
C VAL A 10 18.27 7.96 -4.24
N TRP A 11 16.96 7.88 -3.98
CA TRP A 11 15.96 8.42 -4.91
C TRP A 11 14.85 9.34 -4.33
N SER A 12 14.68 9.52 -3.01
CA SER A 12 13.44 10.14 -2.45
C SER A 12 13.47 11.62 -2.01
N ARG A 13 14.43 12.46 -2.43
CA ARG A 13 14.34 13.91 -2.13
C ARG A 13 14.59 14.76 -3.38
N GLY A 14 13.55 14.99 -4.17
CA GLY A 14 13.56 15.99 -5.24
C GLY A 14 13.83 17.39 -4.66
N SER A 15 14.81 18.08 -5.22
CA SER A 15 15.29 19.39 -4.75
C SER A 15 14.20 20.47 -4.83
N ILE A 16 14.24 21.40 -3.87
CA ILE A 16 13.46 22.64 -3.83
C ILE A 16 14.00 23.57 -4.91
N VAL A 17 13.47 23.52 -6.14
CA VAL A 17 13.60 24.63 -7.09
C VAL A 17 12.31 24.71 -7.93
N LYS A 18 11.54 25.79 -7.79
CA LYS A 18 10.45 26.15 -8.71
C LYS A 18 11.05 26.44 -10.08
N ARG A 19 10.87 25.64 -11.14
CA ARG A 19 11.17 26.08 -12.52
C ARG A 19 10.23 25.48 -13.57
N HIS A 20 9.74 26.39 -14.42
CA HIS A 20 8.92 26.18 -15.61
C HIS A 20 9.76 25.66 -16.79
N ASN A 21 9.06 25.11 -17.78
CA ASN A 21 9.50 24.59 -19.08
C ASN A 21 9.96 23.12 -19.10
N PHE A 22 9.07 22.29 -19.63
CA PHE A 22 9.24 20.86 -19.87
C PHE A 22 9.81 20.63 -21.27
N ASP A 23 11.11 20.32 -21.34
CA ASP A 23 11.70 19.56 -22.44
C ASP A 23 12.31 18.28 -21.83
N PHE A 24 11.71 17.13 -22.13
CA PHE A 24 11.90 15.86 -21.41
C PHE A 24 13.04 15.04 -22.03
N LYS A 25 14.28 15.51 -21.90
CA LYS A 25 15.46 14.63 -21.95
C LYS A 25 15.88 14.29 -20.52
N ALA A 26 15.45 13.12 -20.04
CA ALA A 26 15.88 12.57 -18.76
C ALA A 26 17.35 12.13 -18.84
N LYS A 27 18.28 13.10 -18.78
CA LYS A 27 19.67 12.80 -18.42
C LYS A 27 19.77 12.81 -16.89
N CYS A 28 20.40 11.78 -16.33
CA CYS A 28 20.81 11.70 -14.92
C CYS A 28 21.71 12.88 -14.48
N SER A 29 22.12 13.74 -15.42
CA SER A 29 22.89 14.97 -15.24
C SER A 29 22.21 16.06 -14.40
N ARG A 30 21.02 15.82 -13.84
CA ARG A 30 20.30 16.76 -12.96
C ARG A 30 20.51 16.49 -11.46
N ILE A 31 21.24 15.42 -11.09
CA ILE A 31 21.63 15.12 -9.71
C ILE A 31 23.08 15.58 -9.52
N SER A 32 23.38 16.32 -8.45
CA SER A 32 24.73 16.84 -8.22
C SER A 32 25.73 15.71 -7.96
N LYS A 33 26.96 15.85 -8.46
CA LYS A 33 28.06 14.89 -8.23
C LYS A 33 28.27 14.57 -6.73
N PRO A 34 28.31 15.56 -5.81
CA PRO A 34 28.42 15.29 -4.37
C PRO A 34 27.29 14.41 -3.83
N ARG A 35 26.07 14.56 -4.38
CA ARG A 35 24.93 13.75 -3.97
C ARG A 35 25.09 12.31 -4.45
N ILE A 36 25.56 12.09 -5.68
CA ILE A 36 25.86 10.73 -6.19
C ILE A 36 26.91 10.06 -5.30
N GLU A 37 28.01 10.76 -5.01
CA GLU A 37 29.10 10.25 -4.16
C GLU A 37 28.61 9.89 -2.75
N ALA A 38 27.84 10.78 -2.11
CA ALA A 38 27.27 10.51 -0.79
C ALA A 38 26.35 9.28 -0.78
N ARG A 39 25.54 9.09 -1.82
CA ARG A 39 24.65 7.93 -1.95
C ARG A 39 25.40 6.64 -2.26
N MET A 40 26.45 6.71 -3.07
CA MET A 40 27.31 5.56 -3.32
C MET A 40 28.10 5.15 -2.07
N LYS A 41 28.58 6.12 -1.28
CA LYS A 41 29.18 5.85 0.03
C LYS A 41 28.20 5.12 0.94
N PHE A 42 27.00 5.66 1.09
CA PHE A 42 25.93 5.03 1.87
C PHE A 42 25.61 3.61 1.38
N PHE A 43 25.52 3.41 0.06
CA PHE A 43 25.28 2.09 -0.53
C PHE A 43 26.37 1.09 -0.13
N LYS A 44 27.64 1.47 -0.30
CA LYS A 44 28.79 0.61 0.00
C LYS A 44 28.87 0.25 1.49
N GLU A 45 28.65 1.21 2.38
CA GLU A 45 28.71 1.02 3.83
C GLU A 45 27.58 0.14 4.39
N ASN A 46 26.47 0.01 3.66
CA ASN A 46 25.27 -0.68 4.15
C ASN A 46 24.94 -1.98 3.40
N LEU A 47 25.58 -2.27 2.27
CA LEU A 47 25.28 -3.44 1.45
C LEU A 47 25.40 -4.76 2.22
N SER A 48 26.44 -4.91 3.05
CA SER A 48 26.67 -6.13 3.85
C SER A 48 25.58 -6.38 4.89
N LYS A 49 24.92 -5.32 5.36
CA LYS A 49 23.87 -5.40 6.39
C LYS A 49 22.56 -5.99 5.86
N LEU A 50 22.41 -6.10 4.53
CA LEU A 50 21.27 -6.81 3.94
C LEU A 50 21.23 -8.30 4.34
N LYS A 51 22.36 -8.90 4.76
CA LYS A 51 22.44 -10.32 5.17
C LYS A 51 21.68 -10.58 6.45
N THR A 52 21.60 -9.58 7.32
CA THR A 52 21.02 -9.66 8.66
C THR A 52 19.61 -9.09 8.73
N ASP A 53 19.08 -8.53 7.65
CA ASP A 53 17.71 -7.99 7.60
C ASP A 53 16.69 -9.15 7.51
N ASN A 54 15.54 -9.01 8.20
CA ASN A 54 14.47 -10.00 8.17
C ASN A 54 13.86 -10.10 6.76
N ALA A 55 13.89 -11.30 6.18
CA ALA A 55 13.33 -11.59 4.86
C ALA A 55 11.80 -11.41 4.80
N GLU A 56 11.09 -11.52 5.93
CA GLU A 56 9.62 -11.40 6.00
C GLU A 56 9.11 -9.99 5.66
N HIS A 57 9.94 -8.96 5.85
CA HIS A 57 9.58 -7.57 5.55
C HIS A 57 10.26 -7.04 4.29
N MET A 58 10.78 -7.94 3.45
CA MET A 58 11.43 -7.57 2.21
C MET A 58 10.42 -6.89 1.27
N PRO A 59 10.76 -5.74 0.64
CA PRO A 59 9.85 -5.07 -0.27
C PRO A 59 9.39 -5.97 -1.43
N GLY A 60 8.14 -5.80 -1.84
CA GLY A 60 7.54 -6.56 -2.93
C GLY A 60 8.35 -6.44 -4.21
N GLY A 61 8.80 -7.58 -4.75
CA GLY A 61 9.59 -7.61 -5.98
C GLY A 61 11.06 -7.21 -5.84
N PHE A 62 11.58 -6.98 -4.62
CA PHE A 62 12.97 -6.56 -4.38
C PHE A 62 13.99 -7.47 -5.07
N GLU A 63 13.85 -8.80 -4.95
CA GLU A 63 14.76 -9.79 -5.53
C GLU A 63 14.85 -9.72 -7.06
N VAL A 64 13.87 -9.09 -7.73
CA VAL A 64 13.84 -8.93 -9.18
C VAL A 64 14.24 -7.51 -9.59
N ALA A 65 13.69 -6.50 -8.91
CA ALA A 65 13.95 -5.10 -9.21
C ALA A 65 15.37 -4.66 -8.83
N PHE A 66 15.88 -5.09 -7.67
CA PHE A 66 17.18 -4.63 -7.17
C PHE A 66 18.35 -5.07 -8.07
N PRO A 67 18.49 -6.35 -8.48
CA PRO A 67 19.54 -6.73 -9.41
C PRO A 67 19.43 -6.02 -10.77
N SER A 68 18.22 -5.79 -11.25
CA SER A 68 17.97 -5.07 -12.51
C SER A 68 18.48 -3.62 -12.44
N LEU A 69 18.25 -2.96 -11.30
CA LEU A 69 18.81 -1.62 -11.05
C LEU A 69 20.34 -1.63 -10.98
N LEU A 70 20.95 -2.68 -10.40
CA LEU A 70 22.41 -2.83 -10.39
C LEU A 70 22.97 -3.01 -11.80
N GLU A 71 22.30 -3.78 -12.66
CA GLU A 71 22.66 -3.94 -14.08
C GLU A 71 22.58 -2.60 -14.82
N MET A 72 21.51 -1.82 -14.62
CA MET A 72 21.38 -0.48 -15.19
C MET A 72 22.49 0.47 -14.67
N ALA A 73 22.80 0.42 -13.38
CA ALA A 73 23.86 1.22 -12.77
C ALA A 73 25.24 0.92 -13.39
N ARG A 74 25.54 -0.36 -13.64
CA ARG A 74 26.78 -0.76 -14.34
C ARG A 74 26.84 -0.24 -15.77
N LYS A 75 25.72 -0.27 -16.52
CA LYS A 75 25.65 0.26 -17.90
C LYS A 75 25.97 1.75 -17.99
N ILE A 76 25.78 2.52 -16.92
CA ILE A 76 26.13 3.94 -16.84
C ILE A 76 27.45 4.20 -16.10
N ASN A 77 28.30 3.17 -15.96
CA ASN A 77 29.62 3.21 -15.33
C ASN A 77 29.63 3.66 -13.85
N LEU A 78 28.56 3.40 -13.10
CA LEU A 78 28.59 3.54 -11.65
C LEU A 78 29.39 2.40 -11.02
N GLN A 79 30.33 2.74 -10.14
CA GLN A 79 31.14 1.77 -9.39
C GLN A 79 30.33 1.08 -8.29
N ILE A 80 29.60 0.05 -8.68
CA ILE A 80 28.93 -0.88 -7.75
C ILE A 80 29.99 -1.85 -7.20
N PRO A 81 29.99 -2.17 -5.89
CA PRO A 81 30.77 -3.27 -5.33
C PRO A 81 30.74 -4.51 -6.22
N ASP A 82 31.91 -5.11 -6.43
CA ASP A 82 32.14 -6.13 -7.44
C ASP A 82 31.28 -7.39 -7.24
N GLN A 83 31.24 -8.23 -8.29
CA GLN A 83 30.51 -9.50 -8.33
C GLN A 83 30.91 -10.49 -7.23
N ASP A 84 32.05 -10.26 -6.56
CA ASP A 84 32.57 -11.09 -5.47
C ASP A 84 31.85 -10.85 -4.13
N SER A 85 30.96 -9.85 -4.05
CA SER A 85 30.13 -9.65 -2.87
C SER A 85 29.18 -10.84 -2.67
N PRO A 86 29.33 -11.65 -1.59
CA PRO A 86 28.53 -12.86 -1.41
C PRO A 86 27.03 -12.57 -1.33
N ILE A 87 26.67 -11.39 -0.82
CA ILE A 87 25.27 -10.97 -0.74
C ILE A 87 24.68 -10.65 -2.12
N LEU A 88 25.45 -10.02 -3.01
CA LEU A 88 24.96 -9.78 -4.36
C LEU A 88 24.80 -11.12 -5.08
N GLN A 89 25.75 -12.04 -4.96
CA GLN A 89 25.65 -13.38 -5.56
C GLN A 89 24.38 -14.12 -5.11
N ASP A 90 24.05 -14.07 -3.82
CA ASP A 90 22.81 -14.65 -3.28
C ASP A 90 21.57 -14.00 -3.91
N ILE A 91 21.50 -12.67 -3.98
CA ILE A 91 20.35 -11.97 -4.58
C ILE A 91 20.21 -12.31 -6.09
N TYR A 92 21.31 -12.38 -6.84
CA TYR A 92 21.29 -12.81 -8.25
C TYR A 92 20.86 -14.28 -8.40
N ALA A 93 21.23 -15.17 -7.47
CA ALA A 93 20.76 -16.55 -7.46
C ALA A 93 19.25 -16.63 -7.20
N ARG A 94 18.74 -15.89 -6.20
CA ARG A 94 17.29 -15.77 -5.91
C ARG A 94 16.52 -15.21 -7.10
N ARG A 95 17.04 -14.17 -7.77
CA ARG A 95 16.44 -13.64 -9.01
C ARG A 95 16.27 -14.72 -10.06
N ARG A 96 17.31 -15.53 -10.32
CA ARG A 96 17.26 -16.62 -11.31
C ARG A 96 16.19 -17.65 -10.97
N ILE A 97 16.13 -18.09 -9.71
CA ILE A 97 15.11 -19.04 -9.23
C ILE A 97 13.70 -18.44 -9.37
N LYS A 98 13.53 -17.15 -9.05
CA LYS A 98 12.24 -16.49 -9.12
C LYS A 98 11.78 -16.31 -10.57
N LEU A 99 12.67 -15.89 -11.46
CA LEU A 99 12.37 -15.74 -12.88
C LEU A 99 12.10 -17.09 -13.57
N SER A 100 12.74 -18.19 -13.17
CA SER A 100 12.48 -19.51 -13.73
C SER A 100 11.11 -20.09 -13.34
N ARG A 101 10.53 -19.60 -12.24
CA ARG A 101 9.18 -19.97 -11.79
C ARG A 101 8.07 -19.14 -12.44
N ILE A 102 8.40 -18.09 -13.18
CA ILE A 102 7.40 -17.26 -13.85
C ILE A 102 6.95 -17.98 -15.12
N PRO A 103 5.66 -18.37 -15.24
CA PRO A 103 5.13 -18.89 -16.49
C PRO A 103 5.01 -17.75 -17.50
N ARG A 104 6.03 -17.59 -18.35
CA ARG A 104 6.19 -16.45 -19.27
C ARG A 104 5.06 -16.37 -20.30
N ASP A 105 4.59 -17.52 -20.75
CA ASP A 105 3.46 -17.70 -21.66
C ASP A 105 2.17 -17.17 -21.03
N ILE A 106 1.89 -17.51 -19.76
CA ILE A 106 0.71 -17.07 -19.02
C ILE A 106 0.81 -15.58 -18.66
N MET A 107 1.98 -15.12 -18.20
CA MET A 107 2.23 -13.73 -17.79
C MET A 107 1.86 -12.71 -18.88
N GLN A 108 2.02 -13.07 -20.15
CA GLN A 108 1.73 -12.19 -21.28
C GLN A 108 0.29 -12.32 -21.82
N GLN A 109 -0.49 -13.29 -21.32
CA GLN A 109 -1.85 -13.57 -21.76
C GLN A 109 -2.92 -13.14 -20.76
N VAL A 110 -2.61 -13.21 -19.47
CA VAL A 110 -3.54 -12.85 -18.39
C VAL A 110 -2.95 -11.79 -17.47
N ARG A 111 -3.83 -10.95 -16.93
CA ARG A 111 -3.42 -9.94 -15.95
C ARG A 111 -3.02 -10.66 -14.66
N THR A 112 -1.78 -10.46 -14.23
CA THR A 112 -1.24 -11.01 -12.99
C THR A 112 -0.53 -9.92 -12.21
N THR A 113 -0.21 -10.19 -10.94
CA THR A 113 0.59 -9.30 -10.08
C THR A 113 1.98 -9.00 -10.65
N LEU A 114 2.47 -9.77 -11.62
CA LEU A 114 3.73 -9.54 -12.30
C LEU A 114 3.77 -8.22 -13.10
N LEU A 115 2.61 -7.75 -13.59
CA LEU A 115 2.49 -6.43 -14.22
C LEU A 115 2.91 -5.30 -13.26
N TYR A 116 2.84 -5.55 -11.96
CA TYR A 116 3.27 -4.58 -10.96
C TYR A 116 4.75 -4.29 -11.07
N SER A 117 5.62 -5.22 -11.50
CA SER A 117 7.09 -5.10 -11.39
C SER A 117 7.86 -5.39 -12.69
N LEU A 118 7.34 -4.92 -13.84
CA LEU A 118 7.95 -5.19 -15.15
C LEU A 118 9.35 -4.59 -15.31
N GLU A 119 9.68 -3.52 -14.57
CA GLU A 119 11.00 -2.88 -14.64
C GLU A 119 12.17 -3.78 -14.20
N GLY A 120 11.86 -4.90 -13.55
CA GLY A 120 12.84 -5.90 -13.15
C GLY A 120 12.95 -7.12 -14.09
N MET A 121 12.12 -7.15 -15.14
CA MET A 121 12.02 -8.29 -16.04
C MET A 121 12.79 -8.07 -17.34
N THR A 122 13.24 -9.16 -17.94
CA THR A 122 13.86 -9.20 -19.27
C THR A 122 12.94 -9.92 -20.26
N ASP A 123 13.24 -9.72 -21.55
CA ASP A 123 12.66 -10.48 -22.68
C ASP A 123 11.12 -10.37 -22.74
N LEU A 124 10.64 -9.13 -22.64
CA LEU A 124 9.21 -8.81 -22.63
C LEU A 124 8.66 -8.62 -24.03
N ASP A 125 7.53 -9.29 -24.32
CA ASP A 125 6.72 -9.06 -25.50
C ASP A 125 5.74 -7.90 -25.22
N TRP A 126 6.13 -6.70 -25.62
CA TRP A 126 5.35 -5.49 -25.37
C TRP A 126 4.00 -5.48 -26.09
N GLU A 127 3.88 -6.14 -27.25
CA GLU A 127 2.63 -6.17 -28.00
C GLU A 127 1.56 -6.94 -27.21
N LYS A 128 1.94 -8.07 -26.59
CA LYS A 128 1.04 -8.83 -25.72
C LYS A 128 0.77 -8.11 -24.41
N LEU A 129 1.80 -7.58 -23.75
CA LEU A 129 1.65 -6.91 -22.46
C LEU A 129 0.74 -5.67 -22.51
N LEU A 130 0.75 -4.91 -23.61
CA LEU A 130 -0.13 -3.76 -23.77
C LEU A 130 -1.61 -4.13 -23.83
N LYS A 131 -1.95 -5.33 -24.29
CA LYS A 131 -3.34 -5.84 -24.27
C LYS A 131 -3.84 -6.04 -22.83
N LEU A 132 -2.91 -6.11 -21.86
CA LEU A 132 -3.19 -6.24 -20.43
C LEU A 132 -3.26 -4.90 -19.69
N GLN A 133 -2.93 -3.78 -20.35
CA GLN A 133 -2.97 -2.43 -19.77
C GLN A 133 -4.36 -2.11 -19.18
N PHE A 134 -4.36 -1.34 -18.11
CA PHE A 134 -5.56 -0.90 -17.44
C PHE A 134 -6.16 0.32 -18.13
N ARG A 135 -7.45 0.56 -17.91
CA ARG A 135 -8.19 1.66 -18.57
C ARG A 135 -7.62 3.05 -18.25
N ASP A 136 -7.00 3.21 -17.08
CA ASP A 136 -6.33 4.45 -16.68
C ASP A 136 -4.97 4.65 -17.36
N GLY A 137 -4.48 3.67 -18.11
CA GLY A 137 -3.18 3.67 -18.78
C GLY A 137 -2.05 3.06 -17.94
N SER A 138 -2.31 2.60 -16.73
CA SER A 138 -1.31 1.97 -15.87
C SER A 138 -1.07 0.51 -16.23
N LEU A 139 0.09 0.01 -15.81
CA LEU A 139 0.37 -1.41 -15.68
C LEU A 139 0.26 -1.77 -14.21
N LEU A 140 -0.92 -2.30 -13.85
CA LEU A 140 -1.32 -2.67 -12.49
C LEU A 140 -1.06 -1.57 -11.47
N PHE A 141 -1.49 -0.34 -11.79
CA PHE A 141 -1.42 0.82 -10.88
C PHE A 141 0.00 1.17 -10.42
N SER A 142 1.06 0.64 -11.04
CA SER A 142 2.44 0.93 -10.64
C SER A 142 3.05 2.04 -11.50
N PRO A 143 3.42 3.20 -10.91
CA PRO A 143 4.14 4.23 -11.64
C PRO A 143 5.47 3.78 -12.22
N SER A 144 6.27 2.97 -11.51
CA SER A 144 7.58 2.54 -12.03
C SER A 144 7.45 1.53 -13.17
N SER A 145 6.53 0.56 -13.08
CA SER A 145 6.26 -0.38 -14.18
C SER A 145 5.74 0.34 -15.42
N THR A 146 4.84 1.30 -15.23
CA THR A 146 4.27 2.10 -16.33
C THR A 146 5.31 3.04 -16.94
N ALA A 147 6.20 3.62 -16.15
CA ALA A 147 7.31 4.44 -16.63
C ALA A 147 8.34 3.62 -17.43
N PHE A 148 8.64 2.41 -16.97
CA PHE A 148 9.50 1.47 -17.70
C PHE A 148 8.88 1.12 -19.06
N ALA A 149 7.60 0.75 -19.10
CA ALA A 149 6.90 0.52 -20.36
C ALA A 149 6.90 1.75 -21.26
N PHE A 150 6.59 2.94 -20.74
CA PHE A 150 6.66 4.16 -21.52
C PHE A 150 8.07 4.40 -22.10
N ASN A 151 9.13 4.09 -21.36
CA ASN A 151 10.48 4.24 -21.85
C ASN A 151 10.77 3.35 -23.08
N GLU A 152 10.32 2.10 -23.05
CA GLU A 152 10.59 1.12 -24.12
C GLU A 152 9.76 1.37 -25.38
N ILE A 153 8.46 1.68 -25.23
CA ILE A 153 7.49 1.65 -26.35
C ILE A 153 6.73 2.95 -26.58
N LYS A 154 6.95 3.99 -25.76
CA LYS A 154 6.38 5.35 -25.93
C LYS A 154 4.84 5.40 -26.04
N VAL A 155 4.13 4.48 -25.39
CA VAL A 155 2.66 4.42 -25.44
C VAL A 155 2.01 5.61 -24.73
N GLN A 156 1.11 6.31 -25.43
CA GLN A 156 0.51 7.56 -24.95
C GLN A 156 -0.37 7.38 -23.70
N ASN A 157 -1.03 6.23 -23.55
CA ASN A 157 -1.84 5.94 -22.36
C ASN A 157 -0.97 5.83 -21.10
N CYS A 158 0.25 5.27 -21.19
CA CYS A 158 1.21 5.27 -20.09
C CYS A 158 1.58 6.70 -19.70
N LEU A 159 1.84 7.56 -20.69
CA LEU A 159 2.17 8.97 -20.44
C LEU A 159 1.00 9.72 -19.77
N LYS A 160 -0.24 9.47 -20.19
CA LYS A 160 -1.44 10.07 -19.56
C LYS A 160 -1.54 9.70 -18.08
N TYR A 161 -1.41 8.41 -17.76
CA TYR A 161 -1.37 7.93 -16.38
C TYR A 161 -0.25 8.61 -15.57
N LEU A 162 0.99 8.54 -16.04
CA LEU A 162 2.14 9.10 -15.35
C LEU A 162 1.99 10.62 -15.13
N THR A 163 1.46 11.33 -16.13
CA THR A 163 1.18 12.77 -16.04
C THR A 163 0.16 13.07 -14.93
N SER A 164 -0.94 12.31 -14.87
CA SER A 164 -1.94 12.49 -13.81
C SER A 164 -1.37 12.23 -12.41
N VAL A 165 -0.51 11.22 -12.26
CA VAL A 165 0.16 10.90 -10.99
C VAL A 165 1.10 12.04 -10.60
N VAL A 166 1.94 12.50 -11.53
CA VAL A 166 2.87 13.63 -11.28
C VAL A 166 2.12 14.91 -10.90
N GLN A 167 1.01 15.21 -11.57
CA GLN A 167 0.15 16.36 -11.27
C GLN A 167 -0.46 16.24 -9.87
N ARG A 168 -1.02 15.07 -9.52
CA ARG A 168 -1.62 14.81 -8.21
C ARG A 168 -0.62 15.00 -7.06
N PHE A 169 0.64 14.62 -7.28
CA PHE A 169 1.71 14.66 -6.27
C PHE A 169 2.69 15.83 -6.48
N ASN A 170 2.16 17.00 -6.82
CA ASN A 170 2.87 18.29 -6.83
C ASN A 170 4.20 18.27 -7.62
N GLY A 171 4.18 17.75 -8.84
CA GLY A 171 5.32 17.79 -9.76
C GLY A 171 6.35 16.68 -9.52
N GLY A 172 5.94 15.56 -8.92
CA GLY A 172 6.76 14.35 -8.86
C GLY A 172 7.74 14.26 -7.69
N ARG A 173 7.61 15.12 -6.68
CA ARG A 173 8.53 15.13 -5.52
C ARG A 173 8.44 13.85 -4.67
N LYS A 174 7.25 13.25 -4.60
CA LYS A 174 6.97 11.98 -3.92
C LYS A 174 5.91 11.23 -4.71
N ILE A 175 6.34 10.41 -5.65
CA ILE A 175 5.45 9.50 -6.39
C ILE A 175 5.26 8.23 -5.56
N PRO A 176 4.03 7.78 -5.31
CA PRO A 176 3.78 6.54 -4.58
C PRO A 176 4.21 5.32 -5.41
N THR A 177 4.34 4.17 -4.77
CA THR A 177 4.66 2.91 -5.46
C THR A 177 3.46 2.31 -6.20
N VAL A 178 2.25 2.71 -5.79
CA VAL A 178 0.96 2.30 -6.31
C VAL A 178 0.00 3.50 -6.33
N TYR A 179 -0.78 3.67 -7.41
CA TYR A 179 -1.83 4.69 -7.50
C TYR A 179 -2.86 4.35 -8.59
N PRO A 180 -4.16 4.57 -8.38
CA PRO A 180 -4.80 5.01 -7.14
C PRO A 180 -4.82 3.89 -6.08
N VAL A 181 -5.27 4.24 -4.87
CA VAL A 181 -5.54 3.31 -3.74
C VAL A 181 -6.88 3.68 -3.11
N ASP A 182 -7.83 4.10 -3.95
CA ASP A 182 -9.09 4.69 -3.53
C ASP A 182 -9.99 3.70 -2.78
N LEU A 183 -10.22 2.50 -3.31
CA LEU A 183 -11.07 1.52 -2.61
C LEU A 183 -10.43 1.08 -1.29
N PHE A 184 -9.13 0.80 -1.31
CA PHE A 184 -8.35 0.47 -0.11
C PHE A 184 -8.48 1.56 0.97
N GLU A 185 -8.29 2.83 0.61
CA GLU A 185 -8.31 3.94 1.58
C GLU A 185 -9.70 4.13 2.19
N HIS A 186 -10.77 4.07 1.40
CA HIS A 186 -12.15 4.18 1.91
C HIS A 186 -12.51 3.00 2.83
N ILE A 187 -12.17 1.77 2.43
CA ILE A 187 -12.47 0.55 3.19
C ILE A 187 -11.74 0.57 4.54
N TRP A 188 -10.43 0.82 4.51
CA TRP A 188 -9.64 0.79 5.73
C TRP A 188 -9.93 1.96 6.65
N ALA A 189 -10.16 3.18 6.13
CA ALA A 189 -10.55 4.31 6.97
C ALA A 189 -11.82 3.99 7.79
N VAL A 190 -12.86 3.45 7.13
CA VAL A 190 -14.10 3.05 7.82
C VAL A 190 -13.84 1.94 8.85
N ASP A 191 -13.05 0.91 8.50
CA ASP A 191 -12.70 -0.15 9.44
C ASP A 191 -12.00 0.38 10.70
N ARG A 192 -11.06 1.33 10.55
CA ARG A 192 -10.35 1.93 11.69
C ARG A 192 -11.31 2.69 12.58
N LEU A 193 -12.19 3.51 12.01
CA LEU A 193 -13.19 4.26 12.78
C LEU A 193 -14.15 3.34 13.56
N GLN A 194 -14.57 2.22 12.95
CA GLN A 194 -15.42 1.23 13.61
C GLN A 194 -14.71 0.53 14.77
N ARG A 195 -13.52 -0.02 14.51
CA ARG A 195 -12.77 -0.78 15.53
C ARG A 195 -12.25 0.10 16.66
N LEU A 196 -12.01 1.39 16.41
CA LEU A 196 -11.67 2.36 17.45
C LEU A 196 -12.90 2.81 18.27
N GLY A 197 -14.11 2.40 17.91
CA GLY A 197 -15.34 2.70 18.65
C GLY A 197 -15.89 4.11 18.44
N ILE A 198 -15.38 4.85 17.44
CA ILE A 198 -15.71 6.27 17.19
C ILE A 198 -16.56 6.48 15.93
N CYS A 199 -16.94 5.42 15.22
CA CYS A 199 -17.72 5.49 13.98
C CYS A 199 -19.04 6.28 14.08
N ARG A 200 -19.72 6.26 15.23
CA ARG A 200 -20.99 6.98 15.46
C ARG A 200 -20.87 8.51 15.31
N ILE A 201 -19.65 9.05 15.33
CA ILE A 201 -19.39 10.49 15.15
C ILE A 201 -19.39 10.85 13.65
N PHE A 202 -19.16 9.88 12.78
CA PHE A 202 -18.89 10.07 11.34
C PHE A 202 -19.88 9.31 10.45
N GLU A 203 -21.12 9.09 10.91
CA GLU A 203 -22.09 8.30 10.16
C GLU A 203 -22.35 8.82 8.73
N PRO A 204 -22.50 10.14 8.47
CA PRO A 204 -22.68 10.67 7.12
C PRO A 204 -21.47 10.38 6.22
N GLU A 205 -20.26 10.60 6.73
CA GLU A 205 -19.01 10.40 5.98
C GLU A 205 -18.75 8.91 5.71
N ILE A 206 -19.04 8.04 6.68
CA ILE A 206 -18.95 6.59 6.51
C ILE A 206 -19.94 6.13 5.44
N LYS A 207 -21.15 6.68 5.42
CA LYS A 207 -22.13 6.37 4.38
C LYS A 207 -21.61 6.77 3.00
N GLU A 208 -21.04 7.97 2.84
CA GLU A 208 -20.44 8.41 1.58
C GLU A 208 -19.32 7.48 1.13
N CYS A 209 -18.45 7.07 2.05
CA CYS A 209 -17.38 6.11 1.77
C CYS A 209 -17.94 4.76 1.30
N MET A 210 -18.96 4.24 1.97
CA MET A 210 -19.56 2.95 1.60
C MET A 210 -20.35 3.03 0.29
N ASP A 211 -21.02 4.15 0.00
CA ASP A 211 -21.66 4.42 -1.29
C ASP A 211 -20.61 4.42 -2.42
N TYR A 212 -19.43 5.01 -2.17
CA TYR A 212 -18.31 4.99 -3.12
C TYR A 212 -17.80 3.58 -3.38
N VAL A 213 -17.54 2.81 -2.32
CA VAL A 213 -17.06 1.41 -2.44
C VAL A 213 -18.10 0.56 -3.16
N TYR A 214 -19.39 0.68 -2.82
CA TYR A 214 -20.47 -0.08 -3.45
C TYR A 214 -20.60 0.22 -4.94
N ARG A 215 -20.41 1.49 -5.35
CA ARG A 215 -20.44 1.90 -6.76
C ARG A 215 -19.45 1.12 -7.64
N TYR A 216 -18.32 0.69 -7.08
CA TYR A 216 -17.28 -0.05 -7.78
C TYR A 216 -17.20 -1.53 -7.39
N TRP A 217 -18.10 -2.00 -6.53
CA TRP A 217 -18.22 -3.40 -6.17
C TRP A 217 -18.60 -4.25 -7.39
N THR A 218 -18.07 -5.47 -7.48
CA THR A 218 -18.43 -6.42 -8.53
C THR A 218 -18.69 -7.81 -7.94
N ASP A 219 -19.43 -8.66 -8.67
CA ASP A 219 -19.70 -10.05 -8.25
C ASP A 219 -18.44 -10.92 -8.16
N LYS A 220 -17.32 -10.47 -8.74
CA LYS A 220 -16.03 -11.16 -8.66
C LYS A 220 -15.16 -10.68 -7.50
N GLY A 221 -15.54 -9.56 -6.88
CA GLY A 221 -14.74 -8.85 -5.88
C GLY A 221 -14.15 -7.54 -6.41
N ILE A 222 -13.18 -7.02 -5.67
CA ILE A 222 -12.50 -5.75 -5.93
C ILE A 222 -11.00 -5.88 -5.61
N CYS A 223 -10.22 -4.86 -5.95
CA CYS A 223 -8.88 -4.66 -5.38
C CYS A 223 -8.78 -3.25 -4.80
N TRP A 224 -7.58 -2.85 -4.38
CA TRP A 224 -7.30 -1.52 -3.81
C TRP A 224 -7.70 -0.32 -4.67
N ALA A 225 -7.98 -0.51 -5.97
CA ALA A 225 -8.28 0.53 -6.94
C ALA A 225 -9.54 0.26 -7.76
N ARG A 226 -10.30 1.31 -8.07
CA ARG A 226 -11.53 1.21 -8.86
C ARG A 226 -11.31 0.74 -10.31
N ASN A 227 -12.39 0.28 -10.94
CA ASN A 227 -12.47 -0.06 -12.38
C ASN A 227 -11.43 -1.10 -12.84
N THR A 228 -11.07 -2.01 -11.95
CA THR A 228 -10.15 -3.12 -12.19
C THR A 228 -10.87 -4.36 -12.71
N ARG A 229 -10.12 -5.27 -13.32
CA ARG A 229 -10.52 -6.67 -13.60
C ARG A 229 -9.57 -7.66 -12.93
N ILE A 230 -8.91 -7.20 -11.87
CA ILE A 230 -8.11 -8.00 -10.94
C ILE A 230 -8.69 -7.72 -9.58
N GLU A 231 -8.95 -8.79 -8.85
CA GLU A 231 -9.43 -8.79 -7.50
C GLU A 231 -8.34 -9.32 -6.58
N ASP A 232 -8.28 -8.80 -5.36
CA ASP A 232 -7.51 -9.40 -4.28
C ASP A 232 -8.41 -9.72 -3.10
N ILE A 233 -8.01 -10.73 -2.34
CA ILE A 233 -8.86 -11.29 -1.28
C ILE A 233 -8.97 -10.36 -0.07
N ASP A 234 -8.00 -9.49 0.17
CA ASP A 234 -7.98 -8.60 1.33
C ASP A 234 -9.01 -7.48 1.16
N ASP A 235 -8.89 -6.73 0.05
CA ASP A 235 -9.85 -5.66 -0.28
C ASP A 235 -11.26 -6.23 -0.53
N THR A 236 -11.36 -7.41 -1.17
CA THR A 236 -12.66 -8.07 -1.38
C THR A 236 -13.32 -8.50 -0.08
N ALA A 237 -12.59 -9.16 0.84
CA ALA A 237 -13.16 -9.61 2.11
C ALA A 237 -13.56 -8.42 3.00
N MET A 238 -12.71 -7.39 3.05
CA MET A 238 -12.97 -6.19 3.83
C MET A 238 -14.15 -5.40 3.26
N GLY A 239 -14.17 -5.18 1.94
CA GLY A 239 -15.30 -4.55 1.25
C GLY A 239 -16.60 -5.32 1.46
N PHE A 240 -16.59 -6.64 1.29
CA PHE A 240 -17.76 -7.50 1.51
C PHE A 240 -18.31 -7.36 2.93
N ARG A 241 -17.45 -7.48 3.95
CA ARG A 241 -17.86 -7.39 5.35
C ARG A 241 -18.47 -6.02 5.66
N LEU A 242 -17.80 -4.93 5.30
CA LEU A 242 -18.27 -3.58 5.59
C LEU A 242 -19.57 -3.26 4.84
N LEU A 243 -19.64 -3.57 3.54
CA LEU A 243 -20.86 -3.37 2.75
C LEU A 243 -22.04 -4.13 3.35
N ARG A 244 -21.84 -5.40 3.75
CA ARG A 244 -22.89 -6.19 4.40
C ARG A 244 -23.31 -5.60 5.75
N LEU A 245 -22.35 -5.20 6.60
CA LEU A 245 -22.63 -4.58 7.90
C LEU A 245 -23.42 -3.27 7.76
N HIS A 246 -23.18 -2.51 6.69
CA HIS A 246 -23.88 -1.26 6.39
C HIS A 246 -25.16 -1.45 5.56
N GLY A 247 -25.66 -2.69 5.39
CA GLY A 247 -26.96 -2.98 4.77
C GLY A 247 -26.97 -3.01 3.24
N TYR A 248 -25.80 -2.99 2.59
CA TYR A 248 -25.72 -3.13 1.13
C TYR A 248 -25.92 -4.59 0.71
N LYS A 249 -26.55 -4.78 -0.45
CA LYS A 249 -26.76 -6.10 -1.03
C LYS A 249 -25.48 -6.56 -1.73
N VAL A 250 -24.74 -7.43 -1.05
CA VAL A 250 -23.53 -8.10 -1.58
C VAL A 250 -23.64 -9.62 -1.45
N SER A 251 -23.35 -10.32 -2.55
CA SER A 251 -23.32 -11.77 -2.60
C SER A 251 -21.96 -12.29 -2.13
N ALA A 252 -21.96 -13.38 -1.36
CA ALA A 252 -20.71 -14.07 -1.00
C ALA A 252 -20.22 -15.03 -2.09
N GLY A 253 -20.99 -15.17 -3.19
CA GLY A 253 -20.68 -16.07 -4.30
C GLY A 253 -20.35 -17.49 -3.83
N GLY A 254 -21.32 -18.26 -3.34
CA GLY A 254 -21.16 -19.69 -3.03
C GLY A 254 -20.13 -20.11 -1.97
N TYR A 255 -19.24 -19.21 -1.52
CA TYR A 255 -18.08 -19.52 -0.68
C TYR A 255 -18.03 -18.65 0.59
N ALA A 256 -19.14 -18.53 1.32
CA ALA A 256 -19.11 -17.92 2.64
C ALA A 256 -18.79 -18.99 3.70
N PRO A 257 -17.60 -18.97 4.34
CA PRO A 257 -17.48 -19.55 5.67
C PRO A 257 -18.32 -18.71 6.65
N GLU A 258 -19.16 -19.37 7.44
CA GLU A 258 -19.78 -18.76 8.61
C GLU A 258 -18.68 -18.43 9.62
N VAL A 259 -18.36 -17.15 9.78
CA VAL A 259 -17.39 -16.69 10.79
C VAL A 259 -18.16 -16.22 12.02
N PRO A 260 -17.89 -16.75 13.23
CA PRO A 260 -18.63 -16.39 14.42
C PRO A 260 -18.20 -15.01 14.93
N TRP A 261 -18.91 -13.96 14.48
CA TRP A 261 -18.89 -12.61 15.06
C TRP A 261 -19.86 -12.47 16.26
N TYR A 262 -20.61 -13.52 16.59
CA TYR A 262 -21.71 -13.48 17.55
C TYR A 262 -21.31 -13.19 19.01
N ALA A 263 -20.02 -13.23 19.34
CA ALA A 263 -19.50 -12.94 20.68
C ALA A 263 -18.70 -11.62 20.78
N GLY A 264 -18.63 -10.84 19.69
CA GLY A 264 -17.92 -9.56 19.66
C GLY A 264 -18.69 -8.46 20.40
N LEU A 265 -18.33 -8.17 21.66
CA LEU A 265 -18.91 -7.04 22.39
C LEU A 265 -18.20 -5.73 21.96
N PRO A 266 -18.91 -4.72 21.43
CA PRO A 266 -18.26 -3.56 20.79
C PRO A 266 -17.25 -2.82 21.67
N ARG A 267 -17.55 -2.67 22.96
CA ARG A 267 -16.66 -1.99 23.92
C ARG A 267 -15.44 -2.82 24.28
N VAL A 268 -15.54 -4.15 24.27
CA VAL A 268 -14.40 -5.05 24.54
C VAL A 268 -13.45 -5.01 23.34
N GLU A 269 -13.97 -5.16 22.12
CA GLU A 269 -13.16 -5.07 20.90
C GLU A 269 -12.46 -3.71 20.78
N SER A 270 -13.20 -2.61 20.98
CA SER A 270 -12.63 -1.26 20.93
C SER A 270 -11.53 -1.05 21.97
N ARG A 271 -11.71 -1.60 23.18
CA ARG A 271 -10.73 -1.47 24.26
C ARG A 271 -9.37 -2.06 23.89
N PHE A 272 -9.38 -3.26 23.31
CA PHE A 272 -8.16 -3.93 22.85
C PHE A 272 -7.60 -3.25 21.62
N TYR A 273 -8.45 -2.83 20.68
CA TYR A 273 -7.98 -2.23 19.44
C TYR A 273 -7.31 -0.87 19.63
N ILE A 274 -7.78 -0.05 20.58
CA ILE A 274 -7.12 1.21 20.98
C ILE A 274 -5.66 0.97 21.44
N GLU A 275 -5.34 -0.20 22.00
CA GLU A 275 -3.96 -0.54 22.40
C GLU A 275 -3.11 -1.07 21.26
N GLN A 276 -3.75 -1.66 20.24
CA GLN A 276 -3.08 -2.31 19.12
C GLN A 276 -2.86 -1.36 17.93
N TYR A 277 -3.72 -0.37 17.75
CA TYR A 277 -3.65 0.55 16.62
C TYR A 277 -2.40 1.43 16.72
N GLY A 278 -1.48 1.30 15.75
CA GLY A 278 -0.18 1.96 15.80
C GLY A 278 -0.17 3.45 15.48
N GLY A 279 -1.32 4.04 15.17
CA GLY A 279 -1.43 5.45 14.78
C GLY A 279 -0.60 5.74 13.52
N GLU A 280 0.12 6.87 13.50
CA GLU A 280 0.96 7.25 12.37
C GLU A 280 2.18 6.33 12.17
N ASN A 281 2.52 5.50 13.17
CA ASN A 281 3.74 4.69 13.17
C ASN A 281 3.64 3.48 12.25
N ASP A 282 2.43 3.01 11.95
CA ASP A 282 2.22 1.90 11.03
C ASP A 282 2.79 2.20 9.64
N VAL A 283 3.50 1.21 9.09
CA VAL A 283 4.16 1.30 7.79
C VAL A 283 3.67 0.18 6.90
N TRP A 284 3.31 0.53 5.68
CA TRP A 284 2.89 -0.43 4.67
C TRP A 284 4.07 -0.82 3.78
N ILE A 285 4.10 -2.10 3.39
CA ILE A 285 5.18 -2.66 2.56
C ILE A 285 4.66 -2.83 1.13
N GLY A 286 5.13 -1.98 0.22
CA GLY A 286 4.96 -2.13 -1.23
C GLY A 286 6.30 -2.46 -1.91
N LYS A 287 6.57 -1.87 -3.08
CA LYS A 287 7.94 -1.87 -3.66
C LYS A 287 8.93 -1.09 -2.81
N THR A 288 8.41 -0.12 -2.08
CA THR A 288 9.08 0.63 -1.02
C THR A 288 8.11 0.72 0.13
N LEU A 289 8.61 1.12 1.29
CA LEU A 289 7.75 1.46 2.40
C LEU A 289 6.93 2.72 2.09
N TYR A 290 5.69 2.74 2.54
CA TYR A 290 4.79 3.88 2.42
C TYR A 290 3.88 3.99 3.65
N ARG A 291 3.24 5.14 3.80
CA ARG A 291 2.27 5.42 4.86
C ARG A 291 0.94 5.82 4.24
N MET A 292 -0.15 5.57 4.97
CA MET A 292 -1.52 5.89 4.58
C MET A 292 -2.13 6.82 5.62
N PRO A 293 -1.93 8.16 5.53
CA PRO A 293 -2.31 9.08 6.60
C PRO A 293 -3.80 9.09 6.93
N TYR A 294 -4.67 8.81 5.96
CA TYR A 294 -6.12 8.72 6.20
C TYR A 294 -6.58 7.37 6.77
N VAL A 295 -5.67 6.41 6.90
CA VAL A 295 -5.90 5.11 7.56
C VAL A 295 -5.15 5.04 8.90
N ASN A 296 -3.95 5.61 8.96
CA ASN A 296 -3.01 5.53 10.05
C ASN A 296 -2.59 6.94 10.48
N ASN A 297 -3.22 7.44 11.53
CA ASN A 297 -2.95 8.75 12.12
C ASN A 297 -3.23 8.76 13.63
N ASN A 298 -2.61 9.72 14.32
CA ASN A 298 -2.70 9.84 15.78
C ASN A 298 -4.00 10.51 16.22
N GLU A 299 -4.59 11.36 15.39
CA GLU A 299 -5.83 12.06 15.66
C GLU A 299 -6.99 11.07 15.91
N TYR A 300 -7.07 9.99 15.12
CA TYR A 300 -8.03 8.90 15.34
C TYR A 300 -7.80 8.21 16.69
N LEU A 301 -6.54 7.95 17.05
CA LEU A 301 -6.20 7.28 18.30
C LEU A 301 -6.48 8.15 19.53
N GLU A 302 -6.16 9.44 19.44
CA GLU A 302 -6.41 10.42 20.50
C GLU A 302 -7.91 10.60 20.75
N LEU A 303 -8.68 10.78 19.68
CA LEU A 303 -10.14 10.86 19.76
C LEU A 303 -10.75 9.58 20.35
N ALA A 304 -10.28 8.41 19.92
CA ALA A 304 -10.76 7.13 20.43
C ALA A 304 -10.48 6.95 21.93
N LYS A 305 -9.28 7.32 22.40
CA LYS A 305 -8.95 7.29 23.84
C LYS A 305 -9.84 8.22 24.65
N LEU A 306 -10.01 9.45 24.19
CA LEU A 306 -10.85 10.44 24.88
C LEU A 306 -12.31 9.96 24.96
N ASP A 307 -12.87 9.55 23.82
CA ASP A 307 -14.23 9.07 23.72
C ASP A 307 -14.48 7.82 24.58
N TYR A 308 -13.53 6.87 24.54
CA TYR A 308 -13.62 5.64 25.33
C TYR A 308 -13.63 5.96 26.83
N ASN A 309 -12.74 6.83 27.30
CA ASN A 309 -12.62 7.21 28.70
C ASN A 309 -13.85 7.97 29.20
N ASN A 310 -14.41 8.86 28.38
CA ASN A 310 -15.63 9.60 28.70
C ASN A 310 -16.82 8.63 28.91
N CYS A 311 -17.04 7.71 27.97
CA CYS A 311 -18.09 6.69 28.12
C CYS A 311 -17.84 5.81 29.36
N GLN A 312 -16.59 5.42 29.61
CA GLN A 312 -16.25 4.59 30.77
C GLN A 312 -16.51 5.31 32.11
N ALA A 313 -16.29 6.62 32.18
CA ALA A 313 -16.61 7.43 33.35
C ALA A 313 -18.12 7.45 33.62
N LEU A 314 -18.94 7.62 32.57
CA LEU A 314 -20.40 7.54 32.67
C LEU A 314 -20.86 6.16 33.18
N HIS A 315 -20.36 5.08 32.57
CA HIS A 315 -20.73 3.72 32.96
C HIS A 315 -20.38 3.40 34.42
N ARG A 316 -19.27 3.93 34.96
CA ARG A 316 -18.92 3.78 36.38
C ARG A 316 -19.95 4.44 37.30
N MET A 317 -20.40 5.65 36.94
CA MET A 317 -21.44 6.34 37.73
C MET A 317 -22.78 5.61 37.66
N GLU A 318 -23.13 5.05 36.51
CA GLU A 318 -24.34 4.23 36.35
C GLU A 318 -24.26 2.93 37.14
N TRP A 319 -23.11 2.26 37.11
CA TRP A 319 -22.85 1.06 37.89
C TRP A 319 -23.01 1.32 39.40
N ASP A 320 -22.44 2.41 39.92
CA ASP A 320 -22.60 2.79 41.33
C ASP A 320 -24.06 3.04 41.71
N LYS A 321 -24.87 3.60 40.79
CA LYS A 321 -26.31 3.79 41.00
C LYS A 321 -27.06 2.46 41.02
N MET A 322 -26.73 1.52 40.13
CA MET A 322 -27.34 0.19 40.08
C MET A 322 -27.05 -0.59 41.37
N GLN A 323 -25.80 -0.58 41.84
CA GLN A 323 -25.43 -1.22 43.10
C GLN A 323 -26.16 -0.62 44.31
N LYS A 324 -26.46 0.68 44.30
CA LYS A 324 -27.27 1.33 45.34
C LYS A 324 -28.75 0.97 45.23
N TYR A 325 -29.26 0.78 44.01
CA TYR A 325 -30.65 0.38 43.77
C TYR A 325 -30.91 -1.06 44.24
N GLU A 326 -30.01 -2.00 43.93
CA GLU A 326 -30.10 -3.40 44.36
C GLU A 326 -30.18 -3.55 45.89
N LYS A 327 -29.55 -2.64 46.63
CA LYS A 327 -29.56 -2.63 48.10
C LYS A 327 -30.85 -2.05 48.71
N LYS A 328 -31.80 -1.56 47.90
CA LYS A 328 -33.09 -1.06 48.41
C LYS A 328 -34.02 -2.23 48.73
N PRO A 329 -34.82 -2.14 49.81
CA PRO A 329 -35.83 -3.15 50.10
C PRO A 329 -36.83 -3.26 48.93
N PRO A 330 -37.39 -4.46 48.67
CA PRO A 330 -38.39 -4.64 47.62
C PRO A 330 -39.59 -3.72 47.86
N LEU A 331 -40.20 -3.25 46.77
CA LEU A 331 -41.44 -2.47 46.86
C LEU A 331 -42.52 -3.34 47.54
N PRO A 332 -43.33 -2.76 48.46
CA PRO A 332 -44.41 -3.50 49.09
C PRO A 332 -45.40 -4.03 48.04
N PRO A 333 -46.04 -5.18 48.32
CA PRO A 333 -46.91 -5.88 47.37
C PRO A 333 -48.11 -5.07 46.90
#